data_AF-A0A7J9TME4-F1
#
_entry.id   AF-A0A7J9TME4-F1
#
_cell.length_a   1.000
_cell.length_b   1.000
_cell.length_c   1.000
_cell.angle_alpha   90.00
_cell.angle_beta   90.00
_cell.angle_gamma   90.00
#
_symmetry.space_group_name_H-M   'P 1'
#
loop_
_entity.id
_entity.type
_entity.pdbx_description
1 polymer ?
#
loop_
_entity_poly.entity_id
_entity_poly.type
_entity_poly.pdbx_seq_one_letter_code
_entity_poly.pdbx_strand_id
1 'polypeptide(L)'
;MSSTIETVRHLSRDLGINEDTLVQESIIEFLKSKIKACMTDRLEIMSRYQISSRNEFENKVQDGTIPEHPGWEDLITLENLENTINKLKMELSHVRDISTS
;
A
#
# COMPACT_ATOMS: atom_id res chain seq x y z
N MET A 1 16.65 -10.16 24.34
CA MET A 1 15.84 -10.03 23.11
C MET A 1 16.65 -10.67 21.99
N SER A 2 16.09 -11.66 21.28
CA SER A 2 16.80 -12.23 20.12
C SER A 2 16.94 -11.17 19.04
N SER A 3 18.08 -11.13 18.36
CA SER A 3 18.30 -10.20 17.26
C SER A 3 17.50 -10.64 16.02
N THR A 4 17.09 -9.69 15.17
CA THR A 4 16.41 -10.00 13.90
C THR A 4 17.20 -11.00 13.05
N ILE A 5 18.54 -10.88 13.05
CA ILE A 5 19.45 -11.77 12.31
C ILE A 5 19.34 -13.22 12.83
N GLU A 6 19.27 -13.40 14.14
CA GLU A 6 19.14 -14.73 14.74
C GLU A 6 17.77 -15.36 14.45
N THR A 7 16.72 -14.53 14.39
CA THR A 7 15.38 -14.98 13.98
C THR A 7 15.34 -15.42 12.52
N VAL A 8 15.94 -14.64 11.60
CA VAL A 8 16.04 -15.01 10.17
C VAL A 8 16.81 -16.32 10.01
N ARG A 9 17.95 -16.48 10.70
CA ARG A 9 18.75 -17.70 10.65
C ARG A 9 18.02 -18.92 11.19
N HIS A 10 17.27 -18.76 12.29
CA HIS A 10 16.44 -19.82 12.86
C HIS A 10 15.37 -20.26 11.85
N LEU A 11 14.59 -19.32 11.32
CA LEU A 11 13.54 -19.60 10.34
C LEU A 11 14.10 -20.19 9.04
N SER A 12 15.25 -19.71 8.57
CA SER A 12 15.94 -20.24 7.40
C SER A 12 16.28 -21.73 7.57
N ARG A 13 16.83 -22.10 8.73
CA ARG A 13 17.17 -23.50 9.04
C ARG A 13 15.93 -24.37 9.18
N ASP A 14 14.93 -23.90 9.92
CA ASP A 14 13.70 -24.66 10.19
C ASP A 14 12.87 -24.89 8.93
N LEU A 15 12.80 -23.88 8.04
CA LEU A 15 12.00 -23.92 6.82
C LEU A 15 12.79 -24.41 5.59
N GLY A 16 14.11 -24.54 5.70
CA GLY A 16 14.98 -24.92 4.59
C GLY A 16 15.06 -23.85 3.48
N ILE A 17 14.84 -22.58 3.82
CA ILE A 17 14.83 -21.44 2.89
C ILE A 17 16.12 -20.65 3.08
N ASN A 18 16.77 -20.19 2.00
CA ASN A 18 17.94 -19.32 2.10
C ASN A 18 17.61 -18.00 2.86
N GLU A 19 18.51 -17.53 3.73
CA GLU A 19 18.30 -16.32 4.54
C GLU A 19 17.97 -15.08 3.69
N ASP A 20 18.68 -14.87 2.58
CA ASP A 20 18.46 -13.73 1.68
C ASP A 20 17.10 -13.84 0.98
N THR A 21 16.74 -15.03 0.50
CA THR A 21 15.43 -15.29 -0.09
C THR A 21 14.30 -15.05 0.92
N LEU A 22 14.47 -15.53 2.16
CA LEU A 22 13.48 -15.34 3.21
C LEU A 22 13.26 -13.85 3.52
N VAL A 23 14.35 -13.08 3.65
CA VAL A 23 14.28 -11.64 3.88
C VAL A 23 13.63 -10.94 2.68
N GLN A 24 14.05 -11.25 1.46
CA GLN A 24 13.55 -10.62 0.26
C GLN A 24 12.05 -10.86 0.05
N GLU A 25 11.60 -12.11 0.14
CA GLU A 25 10.18 -12.45 0.02
C GLU A 25 9.36 -11.80 1.14
N SER A 26 9.91 -11.69 2.36
CA SER A 26 9.23 -11.00 3.46
C SER A 26 9.01 -9.51 3.17
N ILE A 27 9.99 -8.83 2.53
CA ILE A 27 9.88 -7.43 2.14
C ILE A 27 8.84 -7.29 1.01
N ILE A 28 8.87 -8.18 0.03
CA ILE A 28 7.91 -8.20 -1.08
C ILE A 28 6.47 -8.34 -0.55
N GLU A 29 6.24 -9.32 0.34
CA GLU A 29 4.91 -9.54 0.94
C GLU A 29 4.48 -8.39 1.85
N PHE A 30 5.41 -7.78 2.58
CA PHE A 30 5.14 -6.57 3.35
C PHE A 30 4.66 -5.41 2.46
N LEU A 31 5.36 -5.13 1.37
CA LEU A 31 4.99 -4.06 0.43
C LEU A 31 3.63 -4.34 -0.24
N LYS A 32 3.38 -5.58 -0.70
CA LYS A 32 2.08 -5.99 -1.25
C LYS A 32 0.95 -5.81 -0.24
N SER A 33 1.16 -6.21 1.01
CA SER A 33 0.19 -6.05 2.09
C SER A 33 -0.16 -4.59 2.34
N LYS A 34 0.85 -3.69 2.36
CA LYS A 34 0.63 -2.25 2.50
C LYS A 34 -0.12 -1.64 1.32
N ILE A 35 0.22 -2.04 0.08
CA ILE A 35 -0.52 -1.60 -1.12
C ILE A 35 -2.00 -2.03 -1.00
N LYS A 36 -2.26 -3.28 -0.61
CA LYS A 36 -3.62 -3.81 -0.46
C LYS A 36 -4.42 -3.04 0.60
N ALA A 37 -3.80 -2.71 1.73
CA ALA A 37 -4.43 -1.90 2.76
C ALA A 37 -4.85 -0.52 2.22
N CYS A 38 -3.93 0.23 1.60
CA CYS A 38 -4.25 1.53 1.02
C CYS A 38 -5.30 1.45 -0.09
N MET A 39 -5.29 0.39 -0.91
CA MET A 39 -6.32 0.17 -1.93
C MET A 39 -7.69 -0.11 -1.30
N THR A 40 -7.74 -0.79 -0.16
CA THR A 40 -8.98 -1.06 0.58
C THR A 40 -9.56 0.24 1.14
N ASP A 41 -8.74 1.05 1.80
CA ASP A 41 -9.14 2.37 2.32
C ASP A 41 -9.65 3.28 1.18
N ARG A 42 -8.94 3.26 0.04
CA ARG A 42 -9.34 4.00 -1.17
C ARG A 42 -10.71 3.54 -1.67
N LEU A 43 -10.95 2.23 -1.75
CA LEU A 43 -12.23 1.67 -2.19
C LEU A 43 -13.35 1.99 -1.22
N GLU A 44 -13.09 2.04 0.08
CA GLU A 44 -14.07 2.42 1.09
C GLU A 44 -14.58 3.84 0.85
N ILE A 45 -13.67 4.81 0.68
CA ILE A 45 -14.05 6.20 0.40
C ILE A 45 -14.81 6.29 -0.94
N MET A 46 -14.31 5.63 -1.98
CA MET A 46 -14.98 5.64 -3.28
C MET A 46 -16.39 5.04 -3.24
N SER A 47 -16.56 3.95 -2.48
CA SER A 47 -17.86 3.30 -2.29
C SER A 47 -18.81 4.19 -1.47
N ARG A 48 -18.32 4.85 -0.42
CA ARG A 48 -19.13 5.78 0.39
C ARG A 48 -19.82 6.84 -0.44
N TYR A 49 -19.12 7.39 -1.43
CA TYR A 49 -19.63 8.47 -2.30
C TYR A 49 -20.15 7.98 -3.66
N GLN A 50 -20.11 6.67 -3.93
CA GLN A 50 -20.49 6.08 -5.23
C GLN A 50 -19.79 6.79 -6.40
N ILE A 51 -18.49 6.97 -6.29
CA ILE A 51 -17.62 7.64 -7.27
C ILE A 51 -16.70 6.63 -7.95
N SER A 52 -16.37 6.90 -9.20
CA SER A 52 -15.48 6.07 -10.02
C SER A 52 -14.07 6.65 -10.15
N SER A 53 -13.88 7.94 -9.82
CA SER A 53 -12.58 8.60 -9.88
C SER A 53 -12.44 9.75 -8.89
N ARG A 54 -11.19 10.15 -8.60
CA ARG A 54 -10.87 11.34 -7.80
C ARG A 54 -11.44 12.61 -8.42
N ASN A 55 -11.28 12.79 -9.73
CA ASN A 55 -11.79 13.97 -10.44
C ASN A 55 -13.33 14.07 -10.36
N GLU A 56 -14.02 12.93 -10.46
CA GLU A 56 -15.48 12.91 -10.26
C GLU A 56 -15.85 13.36 -8.85
N PHE A 57 -15.08 12.95 -7.84
CA PHE A 57 -15.32 13.34 -6.46
C PHE A 57 -15.12 14.84 -6.26
N GLU A 58 -13.98 15.38 -6.73
CA GLU A 58 -13.67 16.80 -6.65
C GLU A 58 -14.78 17.65 -7.28
N ASN A 59 -15.23 17.29 -8.49
CA ASN A 59 -16.32 17.98 -9.16
C ASN A 59 -17.62 17.96 -8.35
N LYS A 60 -17.99 16.79 -7.79
CA LYS A 60 -19.20 16.62 -6.98
C LYS A 60 -19.13 17.36 -5.65
N VAL A 61 -17.96 17.54 -5.06
CA VAL A 61 -17.79 18.37 -3.86
C VAL A 61 -17.90 19.85 -4.23
N GLN A 62 -17.27 20.24 -5.34
CA GLN A 62 -17.27 21.63 -5.82
C GLN A 62 -18.65 22.12 -6.27
N ASP A 63 -19.46 21.27 -6.90
CA ASP A 63 -20.83 21.61 -7.33
C ASP A 63 -21.88 21.47 -6.22
N GLY A 64 -21.48 21.00 -5.03
CA GLY A 64 -22.33 20.83 -3.86
C GLY A 64 -23.17 19.55 -3.84
N THR A 65 -22.99 18.65 -4.82
CA THR A 65 -23.65 17.32 -4.82
C THR A 65 -23.22 16.48 -3.60
N ILE A 66 -21.95 16.59 -3.20
CA ILE A 66 -21.42 16.01 -1.97
C ILE A 66 -21.10 17.15 -0.99
N PRO A 67 -21.44 17.02 0.31
CA PRO A 67 -21.09 18.03 1.30
C PRO A 67 -19.59 18.35 1.33
N GLU A 68 -19.24 19.64 1.36
CA GLU A 68 -17.85 20.12 1.48
C GLU A 68 -17.12 19.52 2.68
N HIS A 69 -17.82 19.35 3.80
CA HIS A 69 -17.34 18.59 4.95
C HIS A 69 -18.23 17.35 5.17
N PRO A 70 -17.66 16.13 5.21
CA PRO A 70 -16.22 15.80 5.16
C PRO A 70 -15.63 15.66 3.73
N GLY A 71 -16.32 16.07 2.67
CA GLY A 71 -15.93 15.80 1.27
C GLY A 71 -14.51 16.21 0.89
N TRP A 72 -14.07 17.43 1.25
CA TRP A 72 -12.70 17.88 0.97
C TRP A 72 -11.63 17.09 1.74
N GLU A 73 -11.91 16.69 2.98
CA GLU A 73 -10.99 15.89 3.80
C GLU A 73 -10.83 14.48 3.24
N ASP A 74 -11.94 13.88 2.81
CA ASP A 74 -11.93 12.57 2.15
C ASP A 74 -11.23 12.63 0.77
N LEU A 75 -11.33 13.75 0.04
CA LEU A 75 -10.58 13.97 -1.20
C LEU A 75 -9.07 14.04 -0.95
N ILE A 76 -8.63 14.79 0.07
CA ILE A 76 -7.22 14.87 0.51
C ILE A 76 -6.73 13.50 0.99
N THR A 77 -7.60 12.70 1.59
CA THR A 77 -7.26 11.33 2.00
C THR A 77 -7.04 10.44 0.77
N LEU A 78 -7.91 10.51 -0.24
CA LEU A 78 -7.78 9.75 -1.50
C LEU A 78 -6.51 10.10 -2.29
N GLU A 79 -6.34 11.37 -2.62
CA GLU A 79 -5.12 12.09 -2.26
C GLU A 79 -3.83 11.29 -1.98
N ASN A 80 -3.57 11.28 -0.68
CA ASN A 80 -2.44 10.67 -0.02
C ASN A 80 -2.39 9.15 -0.21
N LEU A 81 -3.55 8.48 -0.29
CA LEU A 81 -3.62 7.04 -0.54
C LEU A 81 -3.05 6.68 -1.91
N GLU A 82 -3.41 7.40 -2.97
CA GLU A 82 -2.89 7.14 -4.32
C GLU A 82 -1.39 7.44 -4.41
N ASN A 83 -0.93 8.53 -3.79
CA ASN A 83 0.50 8.84 -3.70
C ASN A 83 1.28 7.75 -2.96
N THR A 84 0.73 7.25 -1.85
CA THR A 84 1.33 6.16 -1.07
C THR A 84 1.38 4.85 -1.86
N ILE A 85 0.29 4.49 -2.55
CA ILE A 85 0.23 3.31 -3.43
C ILE A 85 1.31 3.40 -4.52
N ASN A 86 1.46 4.56 -5.16
CA ASN A 86 2.46 4.75 -6.21
C ASN A 86 3.88 4.60 -5.65
N LYS A 87 4.17 5.19 -4.49
CA LYS A 87 5.46 5.02 -3.80
C LYS A 87 5.75 3.56 -3.48
N LEU A 88 4.80 2.85 -2.89
CA LEU A 88 4.98 1.44 -2.54
C LEU A 88 5.16 0.55 -3.77
N LYS A 89 4.48 0.85 -4.88
CA LYS A 89 4.67 0.14 -6.16
C LYS A 89 6.07 0.36 -6.73
N MET A 90 6.61 1.58 -6.64
CA MET A 90 7.99 1.87 -7.07
C MET A 90 9.01 1.10 -6.22
N GLU A 91 8.86 1.07 -4.90
CA GLU A 91 9.75 0.27 -4.05
C GLU A 91 9.63 -1.23 -4.33
N LEU A 92 8.41 -1.72 -4.59
CA LEU A 92 8.19 -3.12 -4.95
C LEU A 92 8.90 -3.49 -6.26
N SER A 93 8.93 -2.60 -7.27
CA SER A 93 9.73 -2.84 -8.47
C SER A 93 11.22 -2.88 -8.16
N HIS A 94 11.75 -1.93 -7.37
CA HIS A 94 13.17 -1.92 -7.01
C HIS A 94 13.61 -3.22 -6.33
N VAL A 95 12.82 -3.73 -5.38
CA VAL A 95 13.13 -4.99 -4.67
C VAL A 95 13.10 -6.21 -5.60
N ARG A 96 12.25 -6.19 -6.63
CA ARG A 96 12.16 -7.28 -7.62
C ARG A 96 13.31 -7.25 -8.62
N ASP A 97 13.74 -6.07 -9.06
CA ASP A 97 14.81 -5.93 -10.04
C ASP A 97 16.18 -6.36 -9.48
N ILE A 98 16.38 -6.16 -8.17
CA ILE A 98 17.55 -6.68 -7.42
C ILE A 98 17.58 -8.22 -7.44
N SER A 99 16.44 -8.91 -7.55
CA SER A 99 16.36 -10.37 -7.60
C SER A 99 16.86 -10.99 -8.90
N THR A 100 16.85 -10.21 -9.98
CA THR A 100 17.14 -10.67 -11.35
C THR A 100 18.56 -10.33 -11.81
N SER A 101 19.35 -9.69 -10.95
CA SER A 101 20.74 -9.30 -11.18
C SER A 101 21.70 -10.20 -10.41
#